data_AF-A0A2V7PSN3-F1
#
_entry.id   AF-A0A2V7PSN3-F1
#
_cell.length_a   1.000
_cell.length_b   1.000
_cell.length_c   1.000
_cell.angle_alpha   90.00
_cell.angle_beta   90.00
_cell.angle_gamma   90.00
#
_symmetry.space_group_name_H-M   'P 1'
#
loop_
_entity.id
_entity.type
_entity.pdbx_description
1 polymer ?
#
loop_
_entity_poly.entity_id
_entity_poly.type
_entity_poly.pdbx_seq_one_letter_code
_entity_poly.pdbx_strand_id
1 'polypeptide(L)'
;MEMGIKVLGVNHRTAPLDVRERFAHGAHEVPGALARIMAAGAAGGVLLSTCNRTEFYLVADDEPALETVWSLLGERLAAAPPGDVREYGYIARDREAVRHLYRVSSGLDSMILGESQIQGQVREAWEASRAQAGPVLHRLFQTALHVGSRVRTETGLGMGTASAASAGVAVAGKIFGDLAGRSALILGAGDMAELAATCLSDQGVQITLVANRTQERARAIAER
;
A
#
# COMPACT_ATOMS: atom_id res chain seq x y z
N MET A 1 -28.03 -17.19 3.69
CA MET A 1 -26.74 -16.64 4.17
C MET A 1 -26.61 -15.27 3.55
N GLU A 2 -26.13 -14.30 4.32
CA GLU A 2 -26.13 -12.89 3.91
C GLU A 2 -24.74 -12.50 3.40
N MET A 3 -24.71 -12.10 2.13
CA MET A 3 -23.50 -11.87 1.38
C MET A 3 -22.86 -10.56 1.83
N GLY A 4 -21.83 -10.65 2.67
CA GLY A 4 -21.20 -9.52 3.33
C GLY A 4 -19.91 -9.06 2.67
N ILE A 5 -19.52 -7.82 2.94
CA ILE A 5 -18.22 -7.25 2.53
C ILE A 5 -17.22 -7.56 3.63
N LYS A 6 -16.05 -8.12 3.29
CA LYS A 6 -15.02 -8.48 4.27
C LYS A 6 -13.69 -7.93 3.81
N VAL A 7 -12.85 -7.48 4.74
CA VAL A 7 -11.43 -7.24 4.47
C VAL A 7 -10.62 -8.10 5.41
N LEU A 8 -9.72 -8.90 4.83
CA LEU A 8 -8.75 -9.71 5.54
C LEU A 8 -7.36 -9.23 5.16
N GLY A 9 -6.49 -9.00 6.13
CA GLY A 9 -5.15 -8.56 5.78
C GLY A 9 -4.21 -8.40 6.95
N VAL A 10 -3.05 -7.87 6.62
CA VAL A 10 -1.94 -7.56 7.51
C VAL A 10 -1.52 -6.12 7.23
N ASN A 11 -1.15 -5.36 8.26
CA ASN A 11 -0.69 -3.99 8.07
C ASN A 11 0.39 -3.61 9.08
N HIS A 12 0.93 -2.40 8.91
CA HIS A 12 2.00 -1.83 9.74
C HIS A 12 1.71 -1.75 11.25
N ARG A 13 0.45 -1.84 11.67
CA ARG A 13 0.07 -1.85 13.10
C ARG A 13 0.17 -3.24 13.71
N THR A 14 -0.07 -4.28 12.91
CA THR A 14 -0.21 -5.66 13.38
C THR A 14 1.01 -6.52 13.06
N ALA A 15 1.83 -6.15 12.07
CA ALA A 15 2.95 -6.94 11.60
C ALA A 15 4.26 -6.11 11.50
N PRO A 16 5.40 -6.66 11.98
CA PRO A 16 6.71 -6.03 11.78
C PRO A 16 7.12 -6.04 10.29
N LEU A 17 8.12 -5.22 9.93
CA LEU A 17 8.50 -5.00 8.52
C LEU A 17 8.93 -6.30 7.80
N ASP A 18 9.79 -7.10 8.43
CA ASP A 18 10.32 -8.36 7.92
C ASP A 18 9.23 -9.41 7.63
N VAL A 19 8.11 -9.34 8.36
CA VAL A 19 6.92 -10.15 8.12
C VAL A 19 6.08 -9.55 6.99
N ARG A 20 5.86 -8.23 6.97
CA ARG A 20 5.07 -7.54 5.93
C ARG A 20 5.66 -7.69 4.54
N GLU A 21 6.97 -7.61 4.41
CA GLU A 21 7.67 -7.75 3.12
C GLU A 21 7.38 -9.10 2.45
N ARG A 22 7.18 -10.16 3.25
CA ARG A 22 6.84 -11.49 2.72
C ARG A 22 5.43 -11.56 2.16
N PHE A 23 4.51 -10.76 2.68
CA PHE A 23 3.13 -10.69 2.24
C PHE A 23 2.92 -9.78 1.02
N ALA A 24 3.96 -9.11 0.53
CA ALA A 24 3.87 -8.31 -0.67
C ALA A 24 3.51 -9.21 -1.87
N HIS A 25 2.56 -8.74 -2.68
CA HIS A 25 2.19 -9.37 -3.94
C HIS A 25 2.60 -8.47 -5.09
N GLY A 26 3.31 -9.04 -6.05
CA GLY A 26 3.57 -8.38 -7.33
C GLY A 26 2.32 -8.35 -8.20
N ALA A 27 2.23 -7.36 -9.10
CA ALA A 27 1.08 -7.19 -9.99
C ALA A 27 0.72 -8.44 -10.81
N HIS A 28 1.74 -9.24 -11.20
CA HIS A 28 1.55 -10.48 -11.96
C HIS A 28 0.92 -11.62 -11.12
N GLU A 29 0.99 -11.55 -9.80
CA GLU A 29 0.46 -12.57 -8.88
C GLU A 29 -1.01 -12.32 -8.54
N VAL A 30 -1.47 -11.06 -8.62
CA VAL A 30 -2.83 -10.64 -8.24
C VAL A 30 -3.91 -11.48 -8.92
N PRO A 31 -3.89 -11.71 -10.26
CA PRO A 31 -4.96 -12.48 -10.90
C PRO A 31 -5.03 -13.92 -10.41
N GLY A 32 -3.88 -14.56 -10.18
CA GLY A 32 -3.81 -15.94 -9.70
C GLY A 32 -4.30 -16.09 -8.25
N ALA A 33 -3.92 -15.16 -7.38
CA ALA A 33 -4.39 -15.12 -6.00
C ALA A 33 -5.92 -14.95 -5.93
N LEU A 34 -6.46 -13.99 -6.70
CA LEU A 34 -7.91 -13.75 -6.75
C LEU A 34 -8.67 -14.92 -7.37
N ALA A 35 -8.13 -15.57 -8.42
CA ALA A 35 -8.77 -16.72 -9.04
C ALA A 35 -9.01 -17.87 -8.03
N ARG A 36 -8.03 -18.13 -7.14
CA ARG A 36 -8.19 -19.13 -6.07
C ARG A 36 -9.31 -18.76 -5.10
N ILE A 37 -9.43 -17.48 -4.75
CA ILE A 37 -10.48 -16.99 -3.84
C ILE A 37 -11.86 -17.05 -4.49
N MET A 38 -11.97 -16.72 -5.77
CA MET A 38 -13.21 -16.86 -6.54
C MET A 38 -13.64 -18.34 -6.64
N ALA A 39 -12.69 -19.26 -6.86
CA ALA A 39 -12.95 -20.69 -6.87
C ALA A 39 -13.42 -21.23 -5.51
N ALA A 40 -13.07 -20.55 -4.41
CA ALA A 40 -13.54 -20.84 -3.05
C ALA A 40 -14.90 -20.20 -2.71
N GLY A 41 -15.61 -19.62 -3.70
CA GLY A 41 -16.99 -19.14 -3.55
C GLY A 41 -17.15 -17.64 -3.32
N ALA A 42 -16.09 -16.84 -3.40
CA ALA A 42 -16.24 -15.38 -3.35
C ALA A 42 -16.99 -14.86 -4.58
N ALA A 43 -17.92 -13.92 -4.38
CA ALA A 43 -18.65 -13.22 -5.44
C ALA A 43 -17.87 -12.00 -5.98
N GLY A 44 -16.80 -11.59 -5.29
CA GLY A 44 -15.88 -10.56 -5.77
C GLY A 44 -14.64 -10.45 -4.89
N GLY A 45 -13.52 -10.00 -5.48
CA GLY A 45 -12.25 -9.81 -4.78
C GLY A 45 -11.40 -8.66 -5.33
N VAL A 46 -10.78 -7.89 -4.42
CA VAL A 46 -9.75 -6.88 -4.72
C VAL A 46 -8.57 -7.06 -3.78
N LEU A 47 -7.35 -7.08 -4.31
CA LEU A 47 -6.11 -7.18 -3.53
C LEU A 47 -5.37 -5.85 -3.52
N LEU A 48 -5.25 -5.24 -2.34
CA LEU A 48 -4.44 -4.05 -2.08
C LEU A 48 -3.12 -4.48 -1.42
N SER A 49 -2.02 -4.40 -2.17
CA SER A 49 -0.68 -4.71 -1.69
C SER A 49 0.21 -3.47 -1.81
N THR A 50 0.73 -3.01 -0.68
CA THR A 50 1.63 -1.85 -0.56
C THR A 50 2.78 -2.21 0.38
N CYS A 51 3.75 -1.30 0.59
CA CYS A 51 4.79 -1.49 1.62
C CYS A 51 4.23 -1.58 3.06
N ASN A 52 3.01 -1.07 3.29
CA ASN A 52 2.44 -0.93 4.63
C ASN A 52 1.26 -1.84 4.93
N ARG A 53 0.70 -2.52 3.91
CA ARG A 53 -0.45 -3.41 4.04
C ARG A 53 -0.57 -4.37 2.87
N THR A 54 -1.05 -5.58 3.17
CA THR A 54 -1.59 -6.53 2.19
C THR A 54 -2.99 -6.89 2.63
N GLU A 55 -3.99 -6.50 1.85
CA GLU A 55 -5.42 -6.62 2.19
C GLU A 55 -6.22 -7.21 1.03
N PHE A 56 -7.03 -8.21 1.34
CA PHE A 56 -7.99 -8.83 0.44
C PHE A 56 -9.39 -8.34 0.82
N TYR A 57 -9.99 -7.54 -0.05
CA TYR A 57 -11.38 -7.12 0.05
C TYR A 57 -12.23 -8.11 -0.71
N LEU A 58 -13.19 -8.73 -0.04
CA LEU A 58 -14.01 -9.80 -0.59
C LEU A 58 -15.50 -9.48 -0.41
N VAL A 59 -16.29 -10.02 -1.32
CA VAL A 59 -17.74 -10.22 -1.12
C VAL A 59 -17.95 -11.72 -1.09
N ALA A 60 -18.31 -12.26 0.07
CA ALA A 60 -18.44 -13.70 0.25
C ALA A 60 -19.41 -14.00 1.39
N ASP A 61 -20.29 -14.98 1.17
CA ASP A 61 -21.13 -15.57 2.21
C ASP A 61 -20.30 -16.47 3.15
N ASP A 62 -19.35 -17.20 2.58
CA ASP A 62 -18.78 -18.39 3.22
C ASP A 62 -17.40 -18.17 3.89
N GLU A 63 -17.06 -19.07 4.81
CA GLU A 63 -15.73 -19.16 5.46
C GLU A 63 -14.61 -19.72 4.55
N PRO A 64 -14.85 -20.63 3.56
CA PRO A 64 -13.80 -21.17 2.69
C PRO A 64 -13.03 -20.11 1.90
N ALA A 65 -13.68 -19.01 1.50
CA ALA A 65 -13.02 -17.91 0.82
C ALA A 65 -12.01 -17.21 1.75
N LEU A 66 -12.39 -17.00 3.03
CA LEU A 66 -11.50 -16.44 4.04
C LEU A 66 -10.33 -17.37 4.36
N GLU A 67 -10.61 -18.67 4.52
CA GLU A 67 -9.58 -19.68 4.73
C GLU A 67 -8.60 -19.78 3.56
N THR A 68 -9.09 -19.59 2.34
CA THR A 68 -8.22 -19.51 1.15
C THR A 68 -7.27 -18.32 1.22
N VAL A 69 -7.72 -17.16 1.72
CA VAL A 69 -6.82 -16.02 1.92
C VAL A 69 -5.80 -16.32 3.03
N TRP A 70 -6.20 -16.94 4.14
CA TRP A 70 -5.25 -17.36 5.17
C TRP A 70 -4.21 -18.34 4.65
N SER A 71 -4.62 -19.29 3.81
CA SER A 71 -3.68 -20.21 3.12
C SER A 71 -2.71 -19.45 2.23
N LEU A 72 -3.20 -18.51 1.40
CA LEU A 72 -2.37 -17.70 0.50
C LEU A 72 -1.31 -16.88 1.25
N LEU A 73 -1.69 -16.31 2.40
CA LEU A 73 -0.76 -15.59 3.25
C LEU A 73 0.18 -16.56 3.99
N GLY A 74 -0.33 -17.68 4.50
CA GLY A 74 0.46 -18.71 5.21
C GLY A 74 1.53 -19.37 4.35
N GLU A 75 1.25 -19.60 3.06
CA GLU A 75 2.20 -20.10 2.06
C GLU A 75 3.46 -19.21 1.97
N ARG A 76 3.31 -17.91 2.20
CA ARG A 76 4.42 -16.94 2.19
C ARG A 76 5.21 -16.91 3.50
N LEU A 77 4.61 -17.34 4.61
CA LEU A 77 5.31 -17.50 5.88
C LEU A 77 6.09 -18.83 5.96
N ALA A 78 5.59 -19.90 5.32
CA ALA A 78 6.18 -21.23 5.37
C ALA A 78 7.67 -21.30 4.93
N ALA A 79 8.19 -20.27 4.26
CA ALA A 79 9.60 -20.09 3.96
C ALA A 79 10.49 -19.73 5.18
N ALA A 80 9.94 -19.49 6.39
CA ALA A 80 10.69 -19.51 7.66
C ALA A 80 9.81 -19.93 8.87
N PRO A 81 10.36 -20.65 9.86
CA PRO A 81 9.62 -21.05 11.08
C PRO A 81 9.65 -20.00 12.21
N PRO A 82 8.68 -19.95 13.16
CA PRO A 82 7.23 -20.16 13.06
C PRO A 82 6.42 -18.90 13.45
N GLY A 83 5.19 -18.78 12.92
CA GLY A 83 4.17 -17.84 13.39
C GLY A 83 2.88 -18.10 12.60
N ASP A 84 1.72 -18.14 13.28
CA ASP A 84 0.44 -18.24 12.58
C ASP A 84 0.15 -16.88 11.94
N VAL A 85 -0.14 -16.84 10.64
CA VAL A 85 -0.46 -15.59 9.94
C VAL A 85 -1.64 -14.86 10.59
N ARG A 86 -2.50 -15.59 11.29
CA ARG A 86 -3.62 -15.06 12.05
C ARG A 86 -3.19 -14.22 13.26
N GLU A 87 -1.96 -14.38 13.77
CA GLU A 87 -1.40 -13.53 14.84
C GLU A 87 -1.12 -12.11 14.35
N TYR A 88 -0.77 -11.98 13.07
CA TYR A 88 -0.48 -10.69 12.42
C TYR A 88 -1.69 -10.14 11.67
N GLY A 89 -2.64 -11.01 11.33
CA GLY A 89 -3.77 -10.68 10.49
C GLY A 89 -4.95 -10.10 11.27
N TYR A 90 -5.82 -9.42 10.55
CA TYR A 90 -7.10 -8.96 11.07
C TYR A 90 -8.19 -9.18 10.04
N ILE A 91 -9.43 -9.18 10.54
CA ILE A 91 -10.63 -9.20 9.73
C ILE A 91 -11.57 -8.07 10.16
N ALA A 92 -12.07 -7.31 9.18
CA ALA A 92 -13.18 -6.39 9.39
C ALA A 92 -14.33 -6.76 8.44
N ARG A 93 -15.56 -6.56 8.90
CA ARG A 93 -16.79 -6.99 8.21
C ARG A 93 -17.72 -5.81 7.97
N ASP A 94 -18.40 -5.86 6.84
CA ASP A 94 -19.44 -4.96 6.36
C ASP A 94 -19.08 -3.49 6.58
N ARG A 95 -19.77 -2.83 7.52
CA ARG A 95 -19.57 -1.42 7.79
C ARG A 95 -18.15 -1.10 8.26
N GLU A 96 -17.52 -1.99 9.01
CA GLU A 96 -16.13 -1.83 9.44
C GLU A 96 -15.18 -1.95 8.25
N ALA A 97 -15.41 -2.89 7.33
CA ALA A 97 -14.60 -3.04 6.12
C ALA A 97 -14.70 -1.81 5.20
N VAL A 98 -15.92 -1.28 5.03
CA VAL A 98 -16.17 -0.05 4.25
C VAL A 98 -15.51 1.15 4.91
N ARG A 99 -15.68 1.33 6.22
CA ARG A 99 -15.05 2.42 6.97
C ARG A 99 -13.52 2.32 6.89
N HIS A 100 -12.97 1.12 7.04
CA HIS A 100 -11.54 0.86 6.91
C HIS A 100 -11.02 1.32 5.55
N LEU A 101 -11.63 0.86 4.45
CA LEU A 101 -11.22 1.27 3.11
C LEU A 101 -11.26 2.79 2.92
N TYR A 102 -12.30 3.47 3.43
CA TYR A 102 -12.37 4.94 3.33
C TYR A 102 -11.27 5.62 4.13
N ARG A 103 -10.91 5.10 5.30
CA ARG A 103 -9.78 5.63 6.07
C ARG A 103 -8.45 5.41 5.36
N VAL A 104 -8.26 4.25 4.74
CA VAL A 104 -7.07 3.93 3.94
C VAL A 104 -6.98 4.83 2.71
N SER A 105 -8.05 4.94 1.90
CA SER A 105 -8.07 5.76 0.69
C SER A 105 -7.89 7.25 0.98
N SER A 106 -8.31 7.71 2.16
CA SER A 106 -8.11 9.08 2.64
C SER A 106 -6.72 9.32 3.25
N GLY A 107 -5.91 8.28 3.46
CA GLY A 107 -4.62 8.36 4.15
C GLY A 107 -4.71 8.59 5.67
N LEU A 108 -5.89 8.37 6.26
CA LEU A 108 -6.14 8.44 7.71
C LEU A 108 -5.67 7.18 8.44
N ASP A 109 -5.56 6.08 7.72
CA ASP A 109 -4.87 4.88 8.17
C ASP A 109 -3.66 4.65 7.27
N SER A 110 -2.65 5.49 7.41
CA SER A 110 -1.34 5.35 6.78
C SER A 110 -0.26 5.53 7.84
N MET A 111 0.91 4.91 7.65
CA MET A 111 2.05 5.11 8.55
C MET A 111 2.42 6.59 8.61
N ILE A 112 2.27 7.30 7.48
CA ILE A 112 2.41 8.75 7.39
C ILE A 112 1.02 9.32 7.11
N LEU A 113 0.48 10.02 8.10
CA LEU A 113 -0.86 10.57 8.04
C LEU A 113 -0.97 11.57 6.87
N GLY A 114 -1.93 11.32 5.97
CA GLY A 114 -2.18 12.19 4.82
C GLY A 114 -1.28 11.96 3.61
N GLU A 115 -0.43 10.91 3.59
CA GLU A 115 0.40 10.51 2.43
C GLU A 115 -0.44 10.39 1.15
N SER A 116 -0.11 11.13 0.09
CA SER A 116 -0.89 11.22 -1.16
C SER A 116 -0.89 9.93 -1.99
N GLN A 117 0.14 9.11 -1.87
CA GLN A 117 0.41 7.97 -2.74
C GLN A 117 -0.59 6.82 -2.53
N ILE A 118 -1.13 6.64 -1.31
CA ILE A 118 -2.07 5.56 -1.00
C ILE A 118 -3.33 5.59 -1.87
N GLN A 119 -3.80 6.77 -2.26
CA GLN A 119 -4.98 6.89 -3.11
C GLN A 119 -4.71 6.35 -4.53
N GLY A 120 -3.51 6.58 -5.06
CA GLY A 120 -3.05 5.98 -6.31
C GLY A 120 -2.95 4.45 -6.19
N GLN A 121 -2.35 3.95 -5.12
CA GLN A 121 -2.23 2.51 -4.85
C GLN A 121 -3.59 1.81 -4.73
N VAL A 122 -4.58 2.46 -4.09
CA VAL A 122 -5.96 1.94 -4.02
C VAL A 122 -6.60 1.87 -5.42
N ARG A 123 -6.35 2.86 -6.28
CA ARG A 123 -6.82 2.86 -7.67
C ARG A 123 -6.18 1.73 -8.46
N GLU A 124 -4.85 1.60 -8.40
CA GLU A 124 -4.09 0.57 -9.10
C GLU A 124 -4.52 -0.84 -8.66
N ALA A 125 -4.70 -1.06 -7.35
CA ALA A 125 -5.19 -2.32 -6.80
C ALA A 125 -6.58 -2.70 -7.36
N TRP A 126 -7.48 -1.72 -7.42
CA TRP A 126 -8.81 -1.91 -8.01
C TRP A 126 -8.75 -2.19 -9.51
N GLU A 127 -7.92 -1.47 -10.26
CA GLU A 127 -7.74 -1.66 -11.71
C GLU A 127 -7.14 -3.04 -12.02
N ALA A 128 -6.12 -3.46 -11.27
CA ALA A 128 -5.52 -4.78 -11.39
C ALA A 128 -6.49 -5.93 -11.03
N SER A 129 -7.44 -5.67 -10.13
CA SER A 129 -8.44 -6.64 -9.69
C SER A 129 -9.79 -6.51 -10.42
N ARG A 130 -9.89 -5.64 -11.43
CA ARG A 130 -11.18 -5.19 -11.98
C ARG A 130 -12.04 -6.32 -12.53
N ALA A 131 -11.42 -7.34 -13.10
CA ALA A 131 -12.09 -8.51 -13.65
C ALA A 131 -12.71 -9.41 -12.55
N GLN A 132 -12.15 -9.40 -11.33
CA GLN A 132 -12.59 -10.23 -10.21
C GLN A 132 -13.35 -9.44 -9.14
N ALA A 133 -13.34 -8.11 -9.19
CA ALA A 133 -13.95 -7.25 -8.15
C ALA A 133 -15.45 -7.50 -7.95
N GLY A 134 -16.18 -7.84 -9.01
CA GLY A 134 -17.64 -7.91 -8.98
C GLY A 134 -18.29 -6.52 -8.78
N PRO A 135 -19.63 -6.41 -8.90
CA PRO A 135 -20.32 -5.12 -8.94
C PRO A 135 -20.26 -4.36 -7.60
N VAL A 136 -20.28 -5.08 -6.47
CA VAL A 136 -20.28 -4.48 -5.13
C VAL A 136 -18.93 -3.84 -4.83
N LEU A 137 -17.81 -4.56 -4.98
CA LEU A 137 -16.49 -3.97 -4.72
C LEU A 137 -16.14 -2.92 -5.77
N HIS A 138 -16.59 -3.08 -7.02
CA HIS A 138 -16.41 -2.05 -8.04
C HIS A 138 -16.97 -0.70 -7.59
N ARG A 139 -18.23 -0.68 -7.15
CA ARG A 139 -18.86 0.54 -6.62
C ARG A 139 -18.18 1.03 -5.34
N LEU A 140 -17.83 0.11 -4.44
CA LEU A 140 -17.18 0.45 -3.16
C LEU A 140 -15.84 1.16 -3.37
N PHE A 141 -14.96 0.64 -4.22
CA PHE A 141 -13.64 1.23 -4.48
C PHE A 141 -13.74 2.57 -5.21
N GLN A 142 -14.66 2.71 -6.18
CA GLN A 142 -14.95 4.02 -6.79
C GLN A 142 -15.40 5.05 -5.76
N THR A 143 -16.30 4.64 -4.85
CA THR A 143 -16.76 5.51 -3.76
C THR A 143 -15.63 5.85 -2.80
N ALA A 144 -14.78 4.88 -2.46
CA ALA A 144 -13.63 5.09 -1.59
C ALA A 144 -12.62 6.10 -2.17
N LEU A 145 -12.37 6.02 -3.48
CA LEU A 145 -11.53 7.00 -4.18
C LEU A 145 -12.15 8.39 -4.14
N HIS A 146 -13.46 8.51 -4.39
CA HIS A 146 -14.18 9.78 -4.29
C HIS A 146 -14.15 10.37 -2.88
N VAL A 147 -14.40 9.55 -1.85
CA VAL A 147 -14.33 9.96 -0.44
C VAL A 147 -12.92 10.42 -0.08
N GLY A 148 -11.89 9.69 -0.49
CA GLY A 148 -10.49 10.09 -0.26
C GLY A 148 -10.18 11.45 -0.87
N SER A 149 -10.65 11.72 -2.08
CA SER A 149 -10.46 13.02 -2.73
C SER A 149 -11.18 14.13 -1.97
N ARG A 150 -12.44 13.91 -1.56
CA ARG A 150 -13.21 14.88 -0.77
C ARG A 150 -12.53 15.21 0.56
N VAL A 151 -12.07 14.20 1.30
CA VAL A 151 -11.37 14.42 2.57
C VAL A 151 -10.16 15.32 2.37
N ARG A 152 -9.33 15.07 1.34
CA ARG A 152 -8.15 15.92 1.06
C ARG A 152 -8.54 17.35 0.73
N THR A 153 -9.50 17.53 -0.18
CA THR A 153 -9.90 18.87 -0.65
C THR A 153 -10.64 19.68 0.42
N GLU A 154 -11.44 19.02 1.26
CA GLU A 154 -12.33 19.70 2.22
C GLU A 154 -11.70 19.88 3.61
N THR A 155 -10.70 19.08 3.98
CA THR A 155 -10.09 19.13 5.33
C THR A 155 -8.65 19.64 5.36
N GLY A 156 -8.04 19.82 4.19
CA GLY A 156 -6.61 20.11 4.08
C GLY A 156 -5.72 18.92 4.50
N LEU A 157 -6.27 17.71 4.64
CA LEU A 157 -5.47 16.52 4.89
C LEU A 157 -4.53 16.28 3.71
N GLY A 158 -3.22 16.31 3.97
CA GLY A 158 -2.19 16.30 2.94
C GLY A 158 -1.75 17.67 2.43
N MET A 159 -2.24 18.77 3.02
CA MET A 159 -1.62 20.10 2.91
C MET A 159 -0.31 20.11 3.71
N GLY A 160 0.74 19.55 3.12
CA GLY A 160 2.06 19.40 3.71
C GLY A 160 2.87 18.32 3.00
N THR A 161 4.20 18.39 3.07
CA THR A 161 5.12 17.48 2.35
C THR A 161 5.29 16.10 3.01
N ALA A 162 4.49 15.78 4.02
CA ALA A 162 4.60 14.55 4.79
C ALA A 162 4.42 13.32 3.89
N SER A 163 5.55 12.69 3.61
CA SER A 163 5.75 11.52 2.75
C SER A 163 6.88 10.67 3.34
N ALA A 164 6.99 9.41 2.92
CA ALA A 164 8.07 8.55 3.39
C ALA A 164 9.46 9.12 3.05
N ALA A 165 9.58 9.81 1.91
CA ALA A 165 10.78 10.52 1.51
C ALA A 165 11.11 11.66 2.49
N SER A 166 10.18 12.59 2.72
CA SER A 166 10.40 13.72 3.65
C SER A 166 10.70 13.26 5.08
N ALA A 167 10.04 12.18 5.55
CA ALA A 167 10.29 11.61 6.86
C ALA A 167 11.69 10.99 6.94
N GLY A 168 12.13 10.31 5.88
CA GLY A 168 13.49 9.78 5.76
C GLY A 168 14.55 10.89 5.82
N VAL A 169 14.33 12.01 5.11
CA VAL A 169 15.22 13.18 5.17
C VAL A 169 15.24 13.81 6.57
N ALA A 170 14.08 13.94 7.23
CA ALA A 170 14.02 14.43 8.59
C ALA A 170 14.77 13.52 9.59
N VAL A 171 14.70 12.20 9.41
CA VAL A 171 15.50 11.25 10.20
C VAL A 171 16.99 11.40 9.90
N ALA A 172 17.37 11.58 8.63
CA ALA A 172 18.76 11.85 8.27
C ALA A 172 19.29 13.11 8.96
N GLY A 173 18.51 14.20 9.02
CA GLY A 173 18.89 15.41 9.75
C GLY A 173 19.10 15.18 11.25
N LYS A 174 18.34 14.28 11.88
CA LYS A 174 18.54 13.91 13.29
C LYS A 174 19.84 13.12 13.52
N ILE A 175 20.23 12.29 12.55
CA ILE A 175 21.42 11.43 12.64
C ILE A 175 22.68 12.22 12.30
N PHE A 176 22.61 13.02 11.25
CA PHE A 176 23.77 13.68 10.64
C PHE A 176 23.88 15.17 10.99
N GLY A 177 22.84 15.78 11.58
CA GLY A 177 22.79 17.22 11.83
C GLY A 177 22.44 18.01 10.58
N ASP A 178 23.10 19.15 10.36
CA ASP A 178 22.92 19.95 9.15
C ASP A 178 23.29 19.11 7.91
N LEU A 179 22.36 19.08 6.95
CA LEU A 179 22.47 18.34 5.71
C LEU A 179 22.95 19.23 4.56
N ALA A 180 22.96 20.55 4.73
CA ALA A 180 23.40 21.47 3.68
C ALA A 180 24.84 21.18 3.24
N GLY A 181 25.06 21.10 1.93
CA GLY A 181 26.37 20.80 1.34
C GLY A 181 26.82 19.35 1.46
N ARG A 182 26.03 18.45 2.06
CA ARG A 182 26.33 17.01 2.04
C ARG A 182 26.02 16.39 0.69
N SER A 183 26.62 15.24 0.42
CA SER A 183 26.36 14.46 -0.78
C SER A 183 25.36 13.33 -0.53
N ALA A 184 24.46 13.09 -1.49
CA ALA A 184 23.55 11.96 -1.51
C ALA A 184 23.70 11.11 -2.78
N LEU A 185 23.39 9.83 -2.63
CA LEU A 185 23.20 8.84 -3.69
C LEU A 185 21.74 8.39 -3.66
N ILE A 186 21.07 8.43 -4.81
CA ILE A 186 19.71 7.90 -4.97
C ILE A 186 19.78 6.59 -5.76
N LEU A 187 19.23 5.52 -5.18
CA LEU A 187 19.09 4.22 -5.83
C LEU A 187 17.64 4.00 -6.26
N GLY A 188 17.41 3.94 -7.56
CA GLY A 188 16.09 3.85 -8.19
C GLY A 188 15.68 5.15 -8.89
N ALA A 189 14.62 5.05 -9.69
CA ALA A 189 14.05 6.19 -10.41
C ALA A 189 12.53 6.06 -10.59
N GLY A 190 11.83 5.81 -9.49
CA GLY A 190 10.36 5.89 -9.42
C GLY A 190 9.92 7.05 -8.55
N ASP A 191 8.61 7.18 -8.32
CA ASP A 191 8.00 8.32 -7.61
C ASP A 191 8.65 8.61 -6.26
N MET A 192 9.02 7.56 -5.50
CA MET A 192 9.73 7.71 -4.22
C MET A 192 11.14 8.29 -4.36
N ALA A 193 11.86 7.94 -5.43
CA ALA A 193 13.18 8.49 -5.71
C ALA A 193 13.08 9.96 -6.12
N GLU A 194 12.05 10.33 -6.90
CA GLU A 194 11.77 11.73 -7.25
C GLU A 194 11.44 12.57 -6.01
N LEU A 195 10.54 12.08 -5.16
CA LEU A 195 10.19 12.76 -3.91
C LEU A 195 11.40 12.89 -2.97
N ALA A 196 12.24 11.86 -2.87
CA ALA A 196 13.46 11.90 -2.08
C ALA A 196 14.45 12.93 -2.62
N ALA A 197 14.62 13.00 -3.95
CA ALA A 197 15.45 14.00 -4.60
C ALA A 197 15.00 15.42 -4.24
N THR A 198 13.70 15.72 -4.40
CA THR A 198 13.14 17.03 -4.04
C THR A 198 13.37 17.34 -2.56
N CYS A 199 13.05 16.41 -1.64
CA CYS A 199 13.21 16.64 -0.21
C CYS A 199 14.69 16.86 0.20
N LEU A 200 15.63 16.15 -0.42
CA LEU A 200 17.06 16.31 -0.17
C LEU A 200 17.57 17.67 -0.70
N SER A 201 17.19 18.04 -1.91
CA SER A 201 17.53 19.33 -2.51
C SER A 201 16.97 20.51 -1.71
N ASP A 202 15.74 20.40 -1.20
CA ASP A 202 15.12 21.41 -0.32
C ASP A 202 15.88 21.59 1.01
N GLN A 203 16.67 20.60 1.42
CA GLN A 203 17.57 20.68 2.59
C GLN A 203 19.02 21.06 2.23
N GLY A 204 19.27 21.46 0.98
CA GLY A 204 20.59 21.86 0.50
C GLY A 204 21.58 20.70 0.28
N VAL A 205 21.08 19.47 0.18
CA VAL A 205 21.91 18.29 -0.12
C VAL A 205 22.22 18.24 -1.61
N GLN A 206 23.47 17.93 -1.95
CA GLN A 206 23.92 17.71 -3.32
C GLN A 206 23.68 16.25 -3.74
N ILE A 207 22.78 16.02 -4.69
CA ILE A 207 22.58 14.69 -5.27
C ILE A 207 23.74 14.42 -6.24
N THR A 208 24.70 13.61 -5.80
CA THR A 208 25.94 13.35 -6.56
C THR A 208 25.82 12.21 -7.55
N LEU A 209 24.91 11.27 -7.29
CA LEU A 209 24.72 10.10 -8.14
C LEU A 209 23.27 9.62 -8.04
N VAL A 210 22.68 9.32 -9.20
CA VAL A 210 21.41 8.59 -9.32
C VAL A 210 21.70 7.32 -10.09
N ALA A 211 21.46 6.17 -9.46
CA ALA A 211 21.66 4.87 -10.09
C ALA A 211 20.30 4.19 -10.28
N ASN A 212 20.02 3.75 -11.50
CA ASN A 212 18.79 3.00 -11.82
C ASN A 212 19.07 1.96 -12.91
N ARG A 213 18.27 0.89 -12.95
CA ARG A 213 18.40 -0.16 -13.99
C ARG A 213 18.27 0.40 -15.41
N THR A 214 17.45 1.43 -15.58
CA THR A 214 17.28 2.15 -16.86
C THR A 214 17.93 3.53 -16.75
N GLN A 215 19.00 3.75 -17.53
CA GLN A 215 19.82 4.96 -17.46
C GLN A 215 19.04 6.24 -17.75
N GLU A 216 18.12 6.22 -18.72
CA GLU A 216 17.29 7.39 -19.08
C GLU A 216 16.47 7.90 -17.89
N ARG A 217 15.90 6.98 -17.08
CA ARG A 217 15.14 7.36 -15.89
C ARG A 217 16.03 7.96 -14.79
N ALA A 218 17.28 7.47 -14.65
CA ALA A 218 18.23 8.09 -13.72
C ALA A 218 18.61 9.51 -14.15
N ARG A 219 18.81 9.73 -15.46
CA ARG A 219 19.10 11.07 -16.01
C ARG A 219 17.97 12.05 -15.74
N ALA A 220 16.71 11.64 -15.94
CA ALA A 220 15.55 12.50 -15.71
C ALA A 220 15.47 13.02 -14.25
N ILE A 221 15.95 12.25 -13.27
CA ILE A 221 16.04 12.70 -11.87
C ILE A 221 17.28 13.57 -11.64
N ALA A 222 18.41 13.22 -12.24
CA ALA A 222 19.66 13.97 -12.08
C ALA A 222 19.65 15.35 -12.74
N GLU A 223 18.81 15.56 -13.76
CA GLU A 223 18.68 16.83 -14.50
C GLU A 223 17.67 17.81 -13.85
N ARG A 224 16.97 17.40 -12.79
CA ARG A 224 16.08 18.27 -12.00
C ARG A 224 16.83 19.02 -10.91
#